data_AF-A0A1W9SWW8-F1
#
_entry.id   AF-A0A1W9SWW8-F1
#
_cell.length_a   1.000
_cell.length_b   1.000
_cell.length_c   1.000
_cell.angle_alpha   90.00
_cell.angle_beta   90.00
_cell.angle_gamma   90.00
#
_symmetry.space_group_name_H-M   'P 1'
#
loop_
_entity.id
_entity.type
_entity.pdbx_description
1 polymer ?
#
loop_
_entity_poly.entity_id
_entity_poly.type
_entity_poly.pdbx_seq_one_letter_code
_entity_poly.pdbx_strand_id
1 'polypeptide(L)'
;MKRKLLGMLIALFLLLSFTTFSFAKDVVTKNTKKNLKQNVEKATETKIDLPKEKQTSLGLYITAKEAFANWYRYQDKVIILDIRTPEEYMLGGHATMAVNIPVKFLKKKIDFKKDKSIMSLNKKFVEKVKKKFKTSDIIMIMGRSGARSAVAVDMLAKAGFTKVYNIIDGFEGDKLNLPISYKNGRRIVNGWKNSGAVWTEDVNPDLVYKP
;
A
#
# COMPACT_ATOMS: atom_id res chain seq x y z
N MET A 1 70.96 -1.09 13.14
CA MET A 1 69.89 -0.68 14.10
C MET A 1 68.64 -0.08 13.45
N LYS A 2 68.74 0.73 12.37
CA LYS A 2 67.59 1.47 11.80
C LYS A 2 66.50 0.60 11.10
N ARG A 3 66.82 -0.56 10.53
CA ARG A 3 65.84 -1.44 9.85
C ARG A 3 64.90 -2.21 10.79
N LYS A 4 65.36 -2.58 12.01
CA LYS A 4 64.51 -3.25 13.02
C LYS A 4 63.48 -2.29 13.62
N LEU A 5 63.83 -1.01 13.79
CA LEU A 5 62.95 0.01 14.35
C LEU A 5 61.79 0.38 13.39
N LEU A 6 62.06 0.40 12.07
CA LEU A 6 61.05 0.70 11.05
C LEU A 6 60.01 -0.42 10.91
N GLY A 7 60.43 -1.69 10.97
CA GLY A 7 59.51 -2.83 10.96
C GLY A 7 58.61 -2.88 12.21
N MET A 8 59.14 -2.49 13.37
CA MET A 8 58.38 -2.43 14.61
C MET A 8 57.35 -1.29 14.60
N LEU A 9 57.67 -0.13 14.01
CA LEU A 9 56.71 0.97 13.84
C LEU A 9 55.56 0.61 12.90
N ILE A 10 55.84 -0.09 11.79
CA ILE A 10 54.80 -0.53 10.83
C ILE A 10 53.88 -1.59 11.46
N ALA A 11 54.44 -2.53 12.23
CA ALA A 11 53.65 -3.52 12.96
C ALA A 11 52.77 -2.87 14.04
N LEU A 12 53.27 -1.87 14.76
CA LEU A 12 52.50 -1.13 15.75
C LEU A 12 51.36 -0.33 15.09
N PHE A 13 51.61 0.30 13.93
CA PHE A 13 50.60 1.04 13.18
C PHE A 13 49.50 0.13 12.62
N LEU A 14 49.87 -1.07 12.13
CA LEU A 14 48.91 -2.07 11.66
C LEU A 14 48.07 -2.64 12.81
N LEU A 15 48.65 -2.91 13.98
CA LEU A 15 47.89 -3.35 15.17
C LEU A 15 46.94 -2.27 15.71
N LEU A 16 47.34 -1.00 15.72
CA LEU A 16 46.43 0.11 16.07
C LEU A 16 45.31 0.30 15.04
N SER A 17 45.57 0.08 13.75
CA SER A 17 44.54 0.14 12.71
C SER A 17 43.53 -1.01 12.77
N PHE A 18 43.97 -2.22 13.15
CA PHE A 18 43.08 -3.38 13.28
C PHE A 18 42.19 -3.30 14.52
N THR A 19 42.72 -2.81 15.64
CA THR A 19 41.93 -2.65 16.90
C THR A 19 40.87 -1.56 16.76
N THR A 20 41.19 -0.44 16.12
CA THR A 20 40.22 0.62 15.82
C THR A 20 39.13 0.17 14.84
N PHE A 21 39.47 -0.64 13.83
CA PHE A 21 38.50 -1.17 12.87
C PHE A 21 37.57 -2.24 13.48
N SER A 22 38.08 -3.10 14.36
CA SER A 22 37.26 -4.10 15.08
C SER A 22 36.26 -3.42 16.02
N PHE A 23 36.73 -2.42 16.79
CA PHE A 23 35.87 -1.66 17.68
C PHE A 23 34.76 -0.90 16.94
N ALA A 24 35.09 -0.29 15.79
CA ALA A 24 34.11 0.39 14.95
C ALA A 24 33.01 -0.57 14.43
N LYS A 25 33.37 -1.78 13.99
CA LYS A 25 32.39 -2.80 13.54
C LYS A 25 31.46 -3.25 14.65
N ASP A 26 31.98 -3.44 15.87
CA ASP A 26 31.20 -3.87 17.03
C ASP A 26 30.23 -2.77 17.51
N VAL A 27 30.66 -1.50 17.47
CA VAL A 27 29.80 -0.36 17.79
C VAL A 27 28.70 -0.18 16.74
N VAL A 28 29.04 -0.30 15.45
CA VAL A 28 28.06 -0.22 14.35
C VAL A 28 27.03 -1.35 14.49
N THR A 29 27.45 -2.60 14.65
CA THR A 29 26.51 -3.74 14.76
C THR A 29 25.65 -3.70 16.02
N LYS A 30 26.17 -3.25 17.16
CA LYS A 30 25.37 -3.06 18.39
C LYS A 30 24.34 -1.94 18.21
N ASN A 31 24.71 -0.84 17.58
CA ASN A 31 23.79 0.27 17.28
C ASN A 31 22.72 -0.15 16.26
N THR A 32 23.08 -0.91 15.22
CA THR A 32 22.10 -1.44 14.25
C THR A 32 21.13 -2.40 14.92
N LYS A 33 21.59 -3.31 15.79
CA LYS A 33 20.71 -4.24 16.52
C LYS A 33 19.81 -3.54 17.53
N LYS A 34 20.30 -2.50 18.22
CA LYS A 34 19.51 -1.68 19.15
C LYS A 34 18.43 -0.88 18.41
N ASN A 35 18.78 -0.26 17.29
CA ASN A 35 17.83 0.45 16.44
C ASN A 35 16.80 -0.52 15.82
N LEU A 36 17.22 -1.74 15.45
CA LEU A 36 16.30 -2.75 14.95
C LEU A 36 15.32 -3.21 16.04
N LYS A 37 15.78 -3.46 17.27
CA LYS A 37 14.91 -3.80 18.40
C LYS A 37 13.95 -2.65 18.75
N GLN A 38 14.43 -1.40 18.82
CA GLN A 38 13.58 -0.24 19.09
C GLN A 38 12.56 0.00 17.98
N ASN A 39 12.92 -0.26 16.72
CA ASN A 39 11.97 -0.15 15.61
C ASN A 39 10.95 -1.30 15.59
N VAL A 40 11.32 -2.50 16.05
CA VAL A 40 10.42 -3.65 16.19
C VAL A 40 9.48 -3.46 17.38
N GLU A 41 9.97 -3.00 18.53
CA GLU A 41 9.18 -2.71 19.73
C GLU A 41 8.22 -1.53 19.51
N LYS A 42 8.64 -0.50 18.76
CA LYS A 42 7.78 0.62 18.35
C LYS A 42 6.72 0.22 17.32
N ALA A 43 6.95 -0.84 16.54
CA ALA A 43 5.96 -1.37 15.60
C ALA A 43 4.85 -2.20 16.29
N THR A 44 5.08 -2.69 17.51
CA THR A 44 4.13 -3.53 18.25
C THR A 44 3.14 -2.77 19.14
N GLU A 45 3.29 -1.45 19.34
CA GLU A 45 2.39 -0.61 20.16
C GLU A 45 1.80 0.62 19.45
N THR A 46 1.81 0.66 18.12
CA THR A 46 1.08 1.72 17.40
C THR A 46 -0.41 1.42 17.36
N LYS A 47 -1.17 2.06 18.26
CA LYS A 47 -2.58 2.40 18.02
C LYS A 47 -2.66 2.96 16.60
N ILE A 48 -3.28 2.21 15.69
CA ILE A 48 -3.27 2.54 14.27
C ILE A 48 -3.91 3.93 14.10
N ASP A 49 -3.11 4.94 13.75
CA ASP A 49 -3.57 6.31 13.43
C ASP A 49 -4.16 6.34 12.01
N LEU A 50 -5.17 5.49 11.79
CA LEU A 50 -5.89 5.40 10.53
C LEU A 50 -7.28 6.02 10.73
N PRO A 51 -7.75 6.92 9.84
CA PRO A 51 -9.09 7.47 9.91
C PRO A 51 -10.15 6.39 10.04
N LYS A 52 -11.17 6.63 10.87
CA LYS A 52 -12.19 5.63 11.23
C LYS A 52 -12.87 5.02 10.01
N GLU A 53 -13.09 5.82 8.96
CA GLU A 53 -13.70 5.38 7.70
C GLU A 53 -12.82 4.45 6.84
N LYS A 54 -11.53 4.34 7.15
CA LYS A 54 -10.58 3.42 6.49
C LYS A 54 -10.33 2.14 7.32
N GLN A 55 -10.81 2.08 8.56
CA GLN A 55 -10.67 0.90 9.42
C GLN A 55 -11.67 -0.19 9.02
N THR A 56 -11.34 -1.46 9.31
CA THR A 56 -12.12 -2.65 8.93
C THR A 56 -12.19 -3.65 10.07
N SER A 57 -13.16 -4.55 10.03
CA SER A 57 -13.34 -5.60 11.02
C SER A 57 -12.20 -6.64 11.02
N LEU A 58 -11.47 -6.77 9.91
CA LEU A 58 -10.34 -7.70 9.80
C LEU A 58 -9.03 -7.11 10.34
N GLY A 59 -8.91 -5.79 10.47
CA GLY A 59 -7.68 -5.15 10.93
C GLY A 59 -6.48 -5.32 9.98
N LEU A 60 -6.72 -5.74 8.73
CA LEU A 60 -5.69 -5.99 7.73
C LEU A 60 -5.54 -4.77 6.82
N TYR A 61 -4.42 -4.06 6.96
CA TYR A 61 -4.13 -2.82 6.25
C TYR A 61 -2.82 -2.92 5.50
N ILE A 62 -2.74 -2.24 4.36
CA ILE A 62 -1.52 -2.16 3.56
C ILE A 62 -1.48 -0.83 2.80
N THR A 63 -0.30 -0.22 2.65
CA THR A 63 -0.14 0.96 1.78
C THR A 63 -0.17 0.55 0.30
N ALA A 64 -0.40 1.49 -0.61
CA ALA A 64 -0.37 1.18 -2.03
C ALA A 64 1.02 0.73 -2.51
N LYS A 65 2.08 1.31 -1.92
CA LYS A 65 3.47 0.93 -2.21
C LYS A 65 3.77 -0.51 -1.78
N GLU A 66 3.36 -0.90 -0.58
CA GLU A 66 3.53 -2.26 -0.07
C GLU A 66 2.67 -3.26 -0.84
N ALA A 67 1.44 -2.88 -1.22
CA ALA A 67 0.57 -3.73 -2.03
C ALA A 67 1.21 -4.03 -3.40
N PHE A 68 1.78 -3.02 -4.05
CA PHE A 68 2.54 -3.22 -5.29
C PHE A 68 3.77 -4.10 -5.07
N ALA A 69 4.57 -3.88 -4.02
CA ALA A 69 5.73 -4.70 -3.71
C ALA A 69 5.36 -6.17 -3.45
N ASN A 70 4.26 -6.41 -2.72
CA ASN A 70 3.76 -7.74 -2.43
C ASN A 70 3.23 -8.43 -3.70
N TRP A 71 2.46 -7.73 -4.52
CA TRP A 71 2.03 -8.27 -5.81
C TRP A 71 3.25 -8.59 -6.70
N TYR A 72 4.23 -7.70 -6.78
CA TYR A 72 5.42 -7.93 -7.61
C TYR A 72 6.20 -9.17 -7.16
N ARG A 73 6.30 -9.40 -5.84
CA ARG A 73 7.04 -10.51 -5.23
C ARG A 73 6.28 -11.84 -5.26
N TYR A 74 4.95 -11.81 -5.13
CA TYR A 74 4.14 -13.01 -4.92
C TYR A 74 3.07 -13.25 -6.00
N GLN A 75 2.98 -12.37 -7.00
CA GLN A 75 2.16 -12.40 -8.22
C GLN A 75 0.89 -13.25 -8.10
N ASP A 76 0.86 -14.46 -8.68
CA ASP A 76 -0.30 -15.36 -8.75
C ASP A 76 -0.94 -15.73 -7.40
N LYS A 77 -0.31 -15.34 -6.27
CA LYS A 77 -0.81 -15.55 -4.92
C LYS A 77 -1.51 -14.32 -4.32
N VAL A 78 -1.39 -13.14 -4.93
CA VAL A 78 -1.92 -11.87 -4.43
C VAL A 78 -2.79 -11.21 -5.50
N ILE A 79 -4.06 -11.01 -5.16
CA ILE A 79 -5.02 -10.36 -6.06
C ILE A 79 -5.12 -8.88 -5.70
N ILE A 80 -4.94 -8.01 -6.69
CA ILE A 80 -5.34 -6.60 -6.59
C ILE A 80 -6.77 -6.48 -7.10
N LEU A 81 -7.70 -6.11 -6.22
CA LEU A 81 -9.11 -5.94 -6.54
C LEU A 81 -9.49 -4.46 -6.52
N ASP A 82 -9.69 -3.86 -7.69
CA ASP A 82 -10.18 -2.50 -7.82
C ASP A 82 -11.71 -2.47 -7.72
N ILE A 83 -12.23 -1.84 -6.67
CA ILE A 83 -13.67 -1.75 -6.40
C ILE A 83 -14.28 -0.41 -6.80
N ARG A 84 -13.50 0.45 -7.48
CA ARG A 84 -13.99 1.70 -8.07
C ARG A 84 -14.97 1.40 -9.21
N THR A 85 -15.70 2.43 -9.62
CA THR A 85 -16.63 2.28 -10.74
C THR A 85 -15.87 2.02 -12.05
N PRO A 86 -16.50 1.42 -13.07
CA PRO A 86 -15.82 1.21 -14.35
C PRO A 86 -15.33 2.53 -14.95
N GLU A 87 -16.06 3.62 -14.77
CA GLU A 87 -15.66 4.94 -15.26
C GLU A 87 -14.41 5.47 -14.55
N GLU A 88 -14.29 5.27 -13.24
CA GLU A 88 -13.06 5.61 -12.49
C GLU A 88 -11.87 4.74 -12.93
N TYR A 89 -12.12 3.45 -13.19
CA TYR A 89 -11.11 2.49 -13.62
C TYR A 89 -10.57 2.80 -15.03
N MET A 90 -11.46 3.15 -15.95
CA MET A 90 -11.14 3.43 -17.35
C MET A 90 -10.58 4.83 -17.54
N LEU A 91 -11.22 5.87 -16.99
CA LEU A 91 -10.87 7.28 -17.27
C LEU A 91 -9.82 7.84 -16.32
N GLY A 92 -9.70 7.30 -15.11
CA GLY A 92 -8.70 7.73 -14.13
C GLY A 92 -7.37 6.96 -14.21
N GLY A 93 -7.36 5.89 -14.99
CA GLY A 93 -6.36 4.83 -14.95
C GLY A 93 -6.57 3.85 -13.78
N HIS A 94 -5.83 2.76 -13.80
CA HIS A 94 -5.90 1.67 -12.82
C HIS A 94 -4.56 0.92 -12.71
N ALA A 95 -4.37 0.19 -11.62
CA ALA A 95 -3.22 -0.69 -11.49
C ALA A 95 -3.28 -1.79 -12.57
N THR A 96 -2.20 -1.99 -13.33
CA THR A 96 -2.19 -2.77 -14.58
C THR A 96 -2.72 -4.21 -14.45
N MET A 97 -2.57 -4.81 -13.28
CA MET A 97 -2.97 -6.17 -12.94
C MET A 97 -4.33 -6.27 -12.25
N ALA A 98 -4.95 -5.15 -11.89
CA ALA A 98 -6.10 -5.15 -11.00
C ALA A 98 -7.33 -5.71 -11.69
N VAL A 99 -8.05 -6.60 -11.02
CA VAL A 99 -9.39 -7.01 -11.44
C VAL A 99 -10.38 -5.96 -10.97
N ASN A 100 -11.26 -5.49 -11.85
CA ASN A 100 -12.33 -4.55 -11.49
C ASN A 100 -13.63 -5.29 -11.14
N ILE A 101 -14.11 -5.11 -9.91
CA ILE A 101 -15.47 -5.50 -9.49
C ILE A 101 -16.03 -4.35 -8.65
N PRO A 102 -16.84 -3.44 -9.24
CA PRO A 102 -17.32 -2.26 -8.55
C PRO A 102 -18.19 -2.59 -7.34
N VAL A 103 -17.87 -2.01 -6.18
CA VAL A 103 -18.75 -2.09 -5.00
C VAL A 103 -19.95 -1.13 -5.14
N LYS A 104 -19.79 -0.09 -5.96
CA LYS A 104 -20.81 0.91 -6.24
C LYS A 104 -20.81 1.26 -7.73
N PHE A 105 -21.95 1.72 -8.23
CA PHE A 105 -22.10 2.27 -9.58
C PHE A 105 -22.46 3.75 -9.51
N LEU A 106 -22.00 4.53 -10.50
CA LEU A 106 -22.47 5.90 -10.70
C LEU A 106 -23.97 5.89 -11.05
N LYS A 107 -24.73 6.80 -10.45
CA LYS A 107 -26.09 7.10 -10.91
C LYS A 107 -26.03 8.18 -11.98
N LYS A 108 -26.96 8.11 -12.94
CA LYS A 108 -27.16 9.12 -13.99
C LYS A 108 -27.63 10.50 -13.46
N LYS A 109 -27.96 10.59 -12.16
CA LYS A 109 -28.41 11.84 -11.54
C LYS A 109 -27.21 12.59 -10.96
N ILE A 110 -27.10 13.87 -11.32
CA ILE A 110 -26.19 14.83 -10.71
C ILE A 110 -27.02 15.67 -9.74
N ASP A 111 -26.56 15.78 -8.49
CA ASP A 111 -27.13 16.70 -7.51
C ASP A 111 -26.24 17.93 -7.45
N PHE A 112 -26.60 18.99 -8.15
CA PHE A 112 -25.79 20.23 -8.19
C PHE A 112 -25.68 20.94 -6.83
N LYS A 113 -26.42 20.52 -5.80
CA LYS A 113 -26.22 21.00 -4.42
C LYS A 113 -25.13 20.26 -3.67
N LYS A 114 -24.66 19.14 -4.22
CA LYS A 114 -23.53 18.36 -3.70
C LYS A 114 -22.47 18.28 -4.80
N ASP A 115 -21.25 18.73 -4.53
CA ASP A 115 -20.11 18.55 -5.44
C ASP A 115 -19.63 17.08 -5.52
N LYS A 116 -20.57 16.12 -5.54
CA LYS A 116 -20.31 14.68 -5.46
C LYS A 116 -21.30 13.92 -6.34
N SER A 117 -20.76 13.06 -7.19
CA SER A 117 -21.55 12.08 -7.95
C SER A 117 -22.34 11.17 -7.01
N ILE A 118 -23.62 10.94 -7.32
CA ILE A 118 -24.44 10.01 -6.55
C ILE A 118 -24.07 8.59 -6.97
N MET A 119 -23.80 7.72 -6.00
CA MET A 119 -23.49 6.31 -6.23
C MET A 119 -24.52 5.39 -5.55
N SER A 120 -24.80 4.23 -6.14
CA SER A 120 -25.57 3.15 -5.51
C SER A 120 -24.73 1.90 -5.31
N LEU A 121 -24.99 1.17 -4.23
CA LEU A 121 -24.34 -0.12 -3.96
C LEU A 121 -24.64 -1.13 -5.07
N ASN A 122 -23.61 -1.84 -5.51
CA ASN A 122 -23.74 -3.02 -6.34
C ASN A 122 -24.20 -4.19 -5.47
N LYS A 123 -25.49 -4.54 -5.52
CA LYS A 123 -26.05 -5.66 -4.72
C LYS A 123 -25.42 -7.02 -5.04
N LYS A 124 -24.81 -7.17 -6.23
CA LYS A 124 -24.13 -8.40 -6.67
C LYS A 124 -22.63 -8.39 -6.39
N PHE A 125 -22.10 -7.39 -5.68
CA PHE A 125 -20.65 -7.28 -5.43
C PHE A 125 -20.06 -8.56 -4.81
N VAL A 126 -20.61 -9.00 -3.67
CA VAL A 126 -20.11 -10.20 -2.96
C VAL A 126 -20.26 -11.46 -3.81
N GLU A 127 -21.39 -11.63 -4.51
CA GLU A 127 -21.65 -12.75 -5.41
C GLU A 127 -20.60 -12.82 -6.53
N LYS A 128 -20.31 -11.68 -7.19
CA LYS A 128 -19.32 -11.59 -8.27
C LYS A 128 -17.90 -11.88 -7.77
N VAL A 129 -17.53 -11.41 -6.59
CA VAL A 129 -16.23 -11.72 -5.96
C VAL A 129 -16.13 -13.23 -5.68
N LYS A 130 -17.15 -13.84 -5.06
CA LYS A 130 -17.18 -15.29 -4.79
C LYS A 130 -17.14 -16.16 -6.05
N LYS A 131 -17.67 -15.66 -7.16
CA LYS A 131 -17.60 -16.37 -8.44
C LYS A 131 -16.17 -16.41 -9.00
N LYS A 132 -15.32 -15.42 -8.68
CA LYS A 132 -13.98 -15.30 -9.25
C LYS A 132 -12.87 -15.75 -8.28
N PHE A 133 -13.10 -15.64 -6.98
CA PHE A 133 -12.08 -15.86 -5.95
C PHE A 133 -12.58 -16.75 -4.81
N LYS A 134 -11.65 -17.48 -4.20
CA LYS A 134 -11.89 -18.31 -3.02
C LYS A 134 -11.79 -17.46 -1.75
N THR A 135 -12.52 -17.84 -0.71
CA THR A 135 -12.49 -17.16 0.59
C THR A 135 -11.12 -17.18 1.28
N SER A 136 -10.24 -18.12 0.89
CA SER A 136 -8.87 -18.26 1.37
C SER A 136 -7.84 -17.44 0.60
N ASP A 137 -8.21 -16.83 -0.53
CA ASP A 137 -7.29 -16.06 -1.37
C ASP A 137 -6.84 -14.77 -0.66
N ILE A 138 -5.62 -14.31 -0.97
CA ILE A 138 -5.11 -13.04 -0.47
C ILE A 138 -5.57 -11.93 -1.42
N ILE A 139 -6.47 -11.07 -0.95
CA ILE A 139 -7.06 -10.00 -1.75
C ILE A 139 -6.69 -8.65 -1.14
N MET A 140 -6.10 -7.76 -1.93
CA MET A 140 -5.81 -6.38 -1.56
C MET A 140 -6.77 -5.46 -2.31
N ILE A 141 -7.67 -4.81 -1.57
CA ILE A 141 -8.79 -4.06 -2.14
C ILE A 141 -8.44 -2.59 -2.27
N MET A 142 -8.68 -2.06 -3.48
CA MET A 142 -8.41 -0.68 -3.85
C MET A 142 -9.69 0.08 -4.15
N GLY A 143 -9.98 1.11 -3.36
CA GLY A 143 -10.89 2.19 -3.75
C GLY A 143 -10.09 3.39 -4.27
N ARG A 144 -10.74 4.56 -4.42
CA ARG A 144 -10.00 5.79 -4.76
C ARG A 144 -9.01 6.23 -3.68
N SER A 145 -9.39 6.13 -2.41
CA SER A 145 -8.63 6.70 -1.28
C SER A 145 -8.82 5.93 0.03
N GLY A 146 -8.97 4.60 -0.02
CA GLY A 146 -9.05 3.73 1.17
C GLY A 146 -10.40 3.60 1.90
N ALA A 147 -11.27 4.62 1.85
CA ALA A 147 -12.52 4.58 2.64
C ALA A 147 -13.61 3.67 2.04
N ARG A 148 -13.78 3.70 0.70
CA ARG A 148 -14.75 2.81 0.02
C ARG A 148 -14.32 1.34 0.07
N SER A 149 -13.01 1.09 0.02
CA SER A 149 -12.44 -0.25 0.11
C SER A 149 -12.60 -0.83 1.51
N ALA A 150 -12.55 -0.02 2.58
CA ALA A 150 -12.86 -0.49 3.93
C ALA A 150 -14.27 -1.12 4.04
N VAL A 151 -15.28 -0.46 3.49
CA VAL A 151 -16.65 -1.00 3.43
C VAL A 151 -16.69 -2.33 2.65
N ALA A 152 -15.96 -2.42 1.53
CA ALA A 152 -15.90 -3.64 0.73
C ALA A 152 -15.20 -4.79 1.47
N VAL A 153 -14.15 -4.50 2.24
CA VAL A 153 -13.47 -5.48 3.11
C VAL A 153 -14.46 -6.06 4.11
N ASP A 154 -15.22 -5.23 4.82
CA ASP A 154 -16.21 -5.71 5.79
C ASP A 154 -17.34 -6.53 5.15
N MET A 155 -17.76 -6.17 3.93
CA MET A 155 -18.73 -6.97 3.16
C MET A 155 -18.19 -8.36 2.84
N LEU A 156 -16.92 -8.47 2.46
CA LEU A 156 -16.29 -9.77 2.16
C LEU A 156 -15.95 -10.56 3.43
N ALA A 157 -15.55 -9.89 4.51
CA ALA A 157 -15.34 -10.50 5.82
C ALA A 157 -16.61 -11.21 6.30
N LYS A 158 -17.76 -10.53 6.24
CA LYS A 158 -19.08 -11.12 6.54
C LYS A 158 -19.44 -12.28 5.61
N ALA A 159 -18.86 -12.30 4.40
CA ALA A 159 -19.09 -13.35 3.42
C ALA A 159 -18.11 -14.54 3.55
N GLY A 160 -17.21 -14.52 4.54
CA GLY A 160 -16.28 -15.60 4.88
C GLY A 160 -14.85 -15.42 4.37
N PHE A 161 -14.52 -14.30 3.71
CA PHE A 161 -13.15 -14.03 3.30
C PHE A 161 -12.30 -13.59 4.51
N THR A 162 -11.14 -14.19 4.70
CA THR A 162 -10.32 -13.97 5.91
C THR A 162 -9.03 -13.20 5.66
N LYS A 163 -8.54 -13.16 4.41
CA LYS A 163 -7.27 -12.52 4.03
C LYS A 163 -7.49 -11.36 3.07
N VAL A 164 -8.35 -10.43 3.49
CA VAL A 164 -8.71 -9.25 2.71
C VAL A 164 -8.11 -8.00 3.34
N TYR A 165 -7.21 -7.35 2.62
CA TYR A 165 -6.48 -6.17 3.06
C TYR A 165 -7.11 -4.91 2.46
N ASN A 166 -7.26 -3.85 3.25
CA ASN A 166 -7.58 -2.53 2.72
C ASN A 166 -6.30 -1.84 2.24
N ILE A 167 -6.25 -1.46 0.96
CA ILE A 167 -5.20 -0.54 0.47
C ILE A 167 -5.58 0.87 0.95
N ILE A 168 -5.00 1.30 2.06
CA ILE A 168 -5.45 2.49 2.82
C ILE A 168 -5.26 3.81 2.07
N ASP A 169 -4.33 3.85 1.13
CA ASP A 169 -4.11 5.01 0.27
C ASP A 169 -5.06 5.00 -0.95
N GLY A 170 -5.61 3.84 -1.32
CA GLY A 170 -6.35 3.65 -2.56
C GLY A 170 -5.53 3.96 -3.82
N PHE A 171 -6.22 4.21 -4.93
CA PHE A 171 -5.59 4.48 -6.23
C PHE A 171 -5.03 5.91 -6.34
N GLU A 172 -5.83 6.93 -6.01
CA GLU A 172 -5.44 8.34 -6.17
C GLU A 172 -4.79 8.93 -4.91
N GLY A 173 -5.09 8.40 -3.73
CA GLY A 173 -4.55 8.94 -2.48
C GLY A 173 -5.36 10.06 -1.85
N ASP A 174 -4.80 10.66 -0.81
CA ASP A 174 -5.31 11.77 -0.02
C ASP A 174 -5.02 13.10 -0.70
N LYS A 175 -5.83 14.11 -0.35
CA LYS A 175 -5.70 15.46 -0.93
C LYS A 175 -4.55 16.21 -0.26
N LEU A 176 -3.80 16.97 -1.04
CA LEU A 176 -2.91 17.98 -0.50
C LEU A 176 -3.74 19.09 0.16
N ASN A 177 -3.46 19.42 1.41
CA ASN A 177 -4.04 20.55 2.13
C ASN A 177 -2.98 21.64 2.32
N LEU A 178 -2.75 22.41 1.26
CA LEU A 178 -1.77 23.50 1.25
C LEU A 178 -2.35 24.66 0.43
N PRO A 179 -3.10 25.59 1.06
CA PRO A 179 -3.88 26.62 0.36
C PRO A 179 -3.11 27.45 -0.68
N ILE A 180 -1.82 27.70 -0.43
CA ILE A 180 -0.95 28.47 -1.32
C ILE A 180 -0.48 27.72 -2.57
N SER A 181 -0.71 26.40 -2.64
CA SER A 181 -0.25 25.57 -3.76
C SER A 181 -1.31 25.47 -4.85
N TYR A 182 -0.92 25.57 -6.13
CA TYR A 182 -1.79 25.25 -7.27
C TYR A 182 -2.27 23.78 -7.25
N LYS A 183 -1.60 22.92 -6.46
CA LYS A 183 -1.97 21.53 -6.24
C LYS A 183 -2.89 21.34 -5.03
N ASN A 184 -3.29 22.42 -4.33
CA ASN A 184 -4.22 22.33 -3.21
C ASN A 184 -5.50 21.57 -3.59
N GLY A 185 -5.96 20.67 -2.73
CA GLY A 185 -7.13 19.84 -2.96
C GLY A 185 -6.95 18.72 -3.99
N ARG A 186 -5.80 18.61 -4.67
CA ARG A 186 -5.46 17.51 -5.60
C ARG A 186 -5.00 16.28 -4.83
N ARG A 187 -5.30 15.08 -5.34
CA ARG A 187 -4.91 13.81 -4.75
C ARG A 187 -3.52 13.39 -5.22
N ILE A 188 -2.51 13.90 -4.51
CA ILE A 188 -1.09 13.78 -4.91
C ILE A 188 -0.16 13.41 -3.74
N VAL A 189 -0.72 13.15 -2.55
CA VAL A 189 0.08 12.94 -1.33
C VAL A 189 0.60 11.50 -1.26
N ASN A 190 -0.26 10.52 -1.54
CA ASN A 190 -0.01 9.08 -1.51
C ASN A 190 -0.87 8.41 -2.60
N GLY A 191 -1.15 7.11 -2.47
CA GLY A 191 -2.00 6.36 -3.41
C GLY A 191 -1.18 5.67 -4.48
N TRP A 192 -1.76 4.62 -5.07
CA TRP A 192 -1.11 3.79 -6.08
C TRP A 192 -0.46 4.61 -7.19
N LYS A 193 -1.23 5.55 -7.76
CA LYS A 193 -0.82 6.45 -8.85
C LYS A 193 0.38 7.32 -8.51
N ASN A 194 0.58 7.66 -7.23
CA ASN A 194 1.66 8.54 -6.76
C ASN A 194 2.79 7.77 -6.04
N SER A 195 2.72 6.43 -5.98
CA SER A 195 3.65 5.61 -5.20
C SER A 195 4.86 5.08 -5.98
N GLY A 196 4.90 5.30 -7.29
CA GLY A 196 5.86 4.67 -8.22
C GLY A 196 5.43 3.27 -8.69
N ALA A 197 4.25 2.78 -8.27
CA ALA A 197 3.67 1.55 -8.78
C ALA A 197 3.18 1.69 -10.22
N VAL A 198 3.23 0.60 -10.99
CA VAL A 198 2.74 0.60 -12.39
C VAL A 198 1.22 0.74 -12.45
N TRP A 199 0.76 1.60 -13.35
CA TRP A 199 -0.66 1.81 -13.65
C TRP A 199 -0.81 2.17 -15.13
N THR A 200 -2.00 1.97 -15.69
CA THR A 200 -2.31 2.22 -17.09
C THR A 200 -3.71 2.77 -17.26
N GLU A 201 -3.97 3.38 -18.42
CA GLU A 201 -5.31 3.73 -18.91
C GLU A 201 -5.79 2.71 -19.95
N ASP A 202 -4.90 1.84 -20.45
CA ASP A 202 -5.23 0.78 -21.40
C ASP A 202 -6.08 -0.30 -20.72
N VAL A 203 -7.32 -0.44 -21.17
CA VAL A 203 -8.28 -1.34 -20.54
C VAL A 203 -8.08 -2.76 -21.04
N ASN A 204 -7.70 -3.67 -20.15
CA ASN A 204 -7.78 -5.10 -20.42
C ASN A 204 -9.24 -5.58 -20.27
N PRO A 205 -9.89 -6.07 -21.35
CA PRO A 205 -11.29 -6.50 -21.30
C PRO A 205 -11.53 -7.69 -20.39
N ASP A 206 -10.52 -8.47 -20.00
CA ASP A 206 -10.67 -9.62 -19.11
C ASP A 206 -10.61 -9.24 -17.62
N LEU A 207 -10.10 -8.04 -17.33
CA LEU A 207 -9.97 -7.51 -15.98
C LEU A 207 -11.08 -6.50 -15.64
N VAL A 208 -11.59 -5.76 -16.62
CA VAL A 208 -12.64 -4.76 -16.40
C VAL A 208 -14.01 -5.39 -16.14
N TYR A 209 -14.82 -4.75 -15.31
CA TYR A 209 -16.19 -5.16 -15.07
C TYR A 209 -17.06 -4.99 -16.33
N LYS A 210 -17.80 -6.04 -16.67
CA LYS A 210 -18.82 -6.05 -17.73
C LYS A 210 -20.21 -6.17 -17.07
N PRO A 211 -21.14 -5.24 -17.33
CA PRO A 211 -22.49 -5.24 -16.74
C PRO A 211 -23.31 -6.49 -17.09
#